data_AF-A0A392NKJ6-F1
#
_entry.id   AF-A0A392NKJ6-F1
#
_cell.length_a   1.000
_cell.length_b   1.000
_cell.length_c   1.000
_cell.angle_alpha   90.00
_cell.angle_beta   90.00
_cell.angle_gamma   90.00
#
_symmetry.space_group_name_H-M   'P 1'
#
loop_
_entity.id
_entity.type
_entity.pdbx_description
1 polymer ?
#
loop_
_entity_poly.entity_id
_entity_poly.type
_entity_poly.pdbx_seq_one_letter_code
_entity_poly.pdbx_strand_id
1 'polypeptide(L)'
;TKFAVENKLITKEDEADINKSVPGCVAAAKTCESEGGDSCLTALNECEEIMNSVLSIAGNINYYDIRKQCEGPLCYDFSNVEKLLNKKSVKDALGVGDIEFVSCSKVVYNNMLQDWMNNFEVDIPSLLEDGID
;
A
#
# COMPACT_ATOMS: atom_id res chain seq x y z
N THR A 1 9.91 11.01 5.68
CA THR A 1 9.49 11.79 4.50
C THR A 1 10.63 12.35 3.64
N LYS A 2 11.91 12.17 4.00
CA LYS A 2 13.09 12.62 3.22
C LYS A 2 12.99 12.42 1.70
N PHE A 3 12.57 11.23 1.25
CA PHE A 3 12.39 10.92 -0.16
C PHE A 3 11.46 11.93 -0.88
N ALA A 4 10.37 12.34 -0.23
CA ALA A 4 9.40 13.27 -0.79
C ALA A 4 10.00 14.67 -0.98
N VAL A 5 10.86 15.13 -0.06
CA VAL A 5 11.59 16.41 -0.19
C VAL A 5 12.60 16.35 -1.32
N GLU A 6 13.41 15.29 -1.37
CA GLU A 6 14.45 15.11 -2.40
C GLU A 6 13.85 15.09 -3.81
N ASN A 7 12.62 14.61 -3.94
CA ASN A 7 11.87 14.56 -5.18
C ASN A 7 10.90 15.74 -5.39
N LYS A 8 10.99 16.79 -4.55
CA LYS A 8 10.19 18.02 -4.68
C LYS A 8 8.67 17.78 -4.64
N LEU A 9 8.23 16.74 -3.94
CA LEU A 9 6.81 16.43 -3.72
C LEU A 9 6.23 17.26 -2.57
N ILE A 10 7.08 17.58 -1.59
CA ILE A 10 6.75 18.43 -0.44
C ILE A 10 7.94 19.37 -0.14
N THR A 11 7.71 20.39 0.67
CA THR A 11 8.76 21.30 1.16
C THR A 11 9.46 20.75 2.40
N LYS A 12 10.56 21.39 2.81
CA LYS A 12 11.22 21.08 4.09
C LYS A 12 10.37 21.43 5.31
N GLU A 13 9.49 22.42 5.19
CA GLU A 13 8.56 22.79 6.25
C GLU A 13 7.51 21.69 6.44
N ASP A 14 6.92 21.23 5.33
CA ASP A 14 6.02 20.07 5.33
C ASP A 14 6.68 18.82 5.91
N GLU A 15 7.95 18.56 5.56
CA GLU A 15 8.72 17.45 6.15
C GLU A 15 8.82 17.57 7.68
N ALA A 16 9.15 18.76 8.19
CA ALA A 16 9.29 18.99 9.61
C ALA A 16 7.97 18.78 10.36
N ASP A 17 6.84 19.17 9.76
CA ASP A 17 5.52 18.97 10.34
C ASP A 17 5.06 17.51 10.28
N ILE A 18 5.16 16.85 9.13
CA ILE A 18 4.75 15.44 8.98
C ILE A 18 5.62 14.51 9.84
N ASN A 19 6.92 14.80 9.98
CA ASN A 19 7.81 13.98 10.79
C ASN A 19 7.49 14.02 12.29
N LYS A 20 6.64 14.94 12.76
CA LYS A 20 6.13 14.93 14.15
C LYS A 20 5.29 13.68 14.44
N SER A 21 4.67 13.09 13.43
CA SER A 21 3.85 11.87 13.57
C SER A 21 4.68 10.57 13.53
N VAL A 22 5.93 10.63 13.04
CA VAL A 22 6.80 9.44 12.89
C VAL A 22 7.04 8.70 14.21
N PRO A 23 7.34 9.37 15.35
CA PRO A 23 7.52 8.67 16.62
C PRO A 23 6.28 7.88 17.07
N GLY A 24 5.07 8.39 16.80
CA GLY A 24 3.81 7.71 17.09
C GLY A 24 3.67 6.43 16.28
N CYS A 25 3.79 6.54 14.95
CA CYS A 25 3.80 5.40 14.04
C CYS A 25 4.83 4.31 14.46
N VAL A 26 6.07 4.71 14.78
CA VAL A 26 7.12 3.76 15.21
C VAL A 26 6.75 3.07 16.53
N ALA A 27 6.13 3.79 17.47
CA ALA A 27 5.68 3.20 18.73
C ALA A 27 4.50 2.23 18.50
N ALA A 28 3.51 2.63 17.70
CA ALA A 28 2.36 1.80 17.39
C ALA A 28 2.75 0.52 16.64
N ALA A 29 3.69 0.61 15.68
CA ALA A 29 4.24 -0.56 14.98
C ALA A 29 4.90 -1.56 15.93
N LYS A 30 5.66 -1.09 16.93
CA LYS A 30 6.24 -1.96 17.97
C LYS A 30 5.17 -2.61 18.84
N THR A 31 4.12 -1.88 19.17
CA THR A 31 2.98 -2.45 19.90
C THR A 31 2.31 -3.56 19.08
N CYS A 32 2.07 -3.33 17.79
CA CYS A 32 1.56 -4.35 16.85
C CYS A 32 2.41 -5.62 16.85
N GLU A 33 3.74 -5.48 16.73
CA GLU A 33 4.66 -6.63 16.76
C GLU A 33 4.53 -7.45 18.06
N SER A 34 4.29 -6.79 19.20
CA SER A 34 4.19 -7.45 20.50
C SER A 34 2.80 -7.99 20.85
N GLU A 35 1.73 -7.30 20.45
CA GLU A 35 0.35 -7.56 20.89
C GLU A 35 -0.56 -8.12 19.77
N GLY A 36 -0.26 -7.80 18.51
CA GLY A 36 -1.06 -8.20 17.34
C GLY A 36 -2.46 -7.59 17.31
N GLY A 37 -3.32 -8.13 16.43
CA GLY A 37 -4.75 -7.82 16.38
C GLY A 37 -5.05 -6.34 16.16
N ASP A 38 -5.89 -5.75 17.03
CA ASP A 38 -6.34 -4.36 16.88
C ASP A 38 -5.20 -3.34 16.98
N SER A 39 -4.11 -3.66 17.71
CA SER A 39 -2.94 -2.79 17.79
C SER A 39 -2.26 -2.60 16.42
N CYS A 40 -2.35 -3.60 15.54
CA CYS A 40 -1.87 -3.52 14.15
C CYS A 40 -2.73 -2.63 13.27
N LEU A 41 -4.05 -2.61 13.50
CA LEU A 41 -4.93 -1.67 12.81
C LEU A 41 -4.68 -0.23 13.26
N THR A 42 -4.43 -0.01 14.56
CA THR A 42 -4.01 1.30 15.07
C THR A 42 -2.70 1.74 14.44
N ALA A 43 -1.69 0.86 14.42
CA ALA A 43 -0.41 1.13 13.79
C ALA A 43 -0.55 1.47 12.31
N LEU A 44 -1.39 0.74 11.58
CA LEU A 44 -1.66 1.00 10.16
C LEU A 44 -2.18 2.41 9.96
N ASN A 45 -3.24 2.78 10.70
CA ASN A 45 -3.83 4.11 10.60
C ASN A 45 -2.81 5.21 10.93
N GLU A 46 -2.06 5.08 12.03
CA GLU A 46 -1.07 6.10 12.42
C GLU A 46 0.05 6.27 11.39
N CYS A 47 0.51 5.16 10.81
CA CYS A 47 1.58 5.16 9.83
C CYS A 47 1.13 5.61 8.43
N GLU A 48 -0.07 5.22 7.98
CA GLU A 48 -0.63 5.65 6.70
C GLU A 48 -0.85 7.15 6.64
N GLU A 49 -1.19 7.80 7.76
CA GLU A 49 -1.37 9.26 7.80
C GLU A 49 -0.12 10.04 7.35
N ILE A 50 1.08 9.48 7.52
CA ILE A 50 2.32 10.06 7.00
C ILE A 50 2.28 10.09 5.47
N MET A 51 1.93 8.97 4.84
CA MET A 51 1.84 8.86 3.38
C MET A 51 0.68 9.69 2.83
N ASN A 52 -0.48 9.66 3.49
CA ASN A 52 -1.66 10.45 3.12
C ASN A 52 -1.34 11.96 3.17
N SER A 53 -0.61 12.42 4.19
CA SER A 53 -0.19 13.82 4.29
C SER A 53 0.71 14.23 3.12
N VAL A 54 1.68 13.39 2.76
CA VAL A 54 2.55 13.64 1.60
C VAL A 54 1.74 13.71 0.30
N LEU A 55 0.86 12.74 0.06
CA LEU A 55 0.06 12.67 -1.16
C LEU A 55 -0.95 13.81 -1.25
N SER A 56 -1.52 14.24 -0.12
CA SER A 56 -2.43 15.39 -0.06
C SER A 56 -1.76 16.69 -0.52
N ILE A 57 -0.48 16.89 -0.17
CA ILE A 57 0.31 18.05 -0.60
C ILE A 57 0.77 17.91 -2.05
N ALA A 58 1.26 16.72 -2.43
CA ALA A 58 1.77 16.45 -3.77
C ALA A 58 0.68 16.47 -4.86
N GLY A 59 -0.60 16.38 -4.46
CA GLY A 59 -1.75 16.46 -5.35
C GLY A 59 -1.98 15.17 -6.14
N ASN A 60 -2.30 15.29 -7.43
CA ASN A 60 -2.65 14.14 -8.28
C ASN A 60 -1.43 13.32 -8.75
N ILE A 61 -0.41 13.17 -7.90
CA ILE A 61 0.79 12.41 -8.21
C ILE A 61 0.49 10.90 -8.22
N ASN A 62 1.09 10.16 -9.15
CA ASN A 62 1.02 8.70 -9.12
C ASN A 62 2.01 8.17 -8.08
N TYR A 63 1.50 7.53 -7.02
CA TYR A 63 2.33 7.00 -5.93
C TYR A 63 3.16 5.76 -6.30
N TYR A 64 2.92 5.15 -7.46
CA TYR A 64 3.76 4.11 -8.06
C TYR A 64 4.87 4.68 -8.96
N ASP A 65 4.63 5.84 -9.58
CA ASP A 65 5.59 6.52 -10.46
C ASP A 65 5.45 8.05 -10.33
N ILE A 66 6.28 8.63 -9.47
CA ILE A 66 6.28 10.07 -9.15
C ILE A 66 6.63 10.98 -10.34
N ARG A 67 6.89 10.43 -11.53
CA ARG A 67 7.06 11.20 -12.78
C ARG A 67 5.73 11.39 -13.51
N LYS A 68 4.65 10.77 -13.05
CA LYS A 68 3.32 10.74 -13.69
C LYS A 68 2.24 11.29 -12.77
N GLN A 69 1.14 11.68 -13.39
CA GLN A 69 -0.12 11.94 -12.68
C GLN A 69 -0.90 10.63 -12.53
N CYS A 70 -1.72 10.54 -11.49
CA CYS A 70 -2.59 9.39 -11.23
C CYS A 70 -3.74 9.39 -12.25
N GLU A 71 -3.91 8.26 -12.96
CA GLU A 71 -5.00 8.05 -13.92
C GLU A 71 -5.88 6.90 -13.44
N GLY A 72 -7.13 7.20 -13.04
CA GLY A 72 -8.05 6.20 -12.50
C GLY A 72 -7.75 5.80 -11.04
N PRO A 73 -8.54 4.87 -10.47
CA PRO A 73 -8.51 4.57 -9.03
C PRO A 73 -7.24 3.85 -8.56
N LEU A 74 -6.52 3.19 -9.47
CA LEU A 74 -5.24 2.49 -9.20
C LEU A 74 -4.06 3.23 -9.84
N CYS A 75 -4.21 4.52 -10.14
CA CYS A 75 -3.26 5.39 -10.82
C CYS A 75 -2.76 4.95 -12.20
N TYR A 76 -3.32 3.88 -12.75
CA TYR A 76 -3.22 3.49 -14.15
C TYR A 76 -4.59 3.03 -14.67
N ASP A 77 -4.81 3.15 -15.99
CA ASP A 77 -6.01 2.61 -16.65
C ASP A 77 -5.91 1.09 -16.81
N PHE A 78 -6.56 0.36 -15.91
CA PHE A 78 -6.72 -1.10 -15.97
C PHE A 78 -7.95 -1.55 -16.78
N SER A 79 -8.72 -0.63 -17.38
CA SER A 79 -10.01 -0.95 -17.99
C SER A 79 -9.90 -1.95 -19.13
N ASN A 80 -8.78 -1.99 -19.85
CA ASN A 80 -8.57 -2.95 -20.95
C ASN A 80 -8.45 -4.39 -20.43
N VAL A 81 -7.75 -4.60 -19.32
CA VAL A 81 -7.61 -5.93 -18.70
C VAL A 81 -8.96 -6.37 -18.14
N GLU A 82 -9.65 -5.48 -17.42
CA GLU A 82 -10.97 -5.77 -16.87
C GLU A 82 -12.00 -6.07 -17.97
N LYS A 83 -12.03 -5.28 -19.04
CA LYS A 83 -12.91 -5.53 -20.21
C LYS A 83 -12.58 -6.87 -20.86
N LEU A 84 -11.30 -7.19 -21.04
CA LEU A 84 -10.89 -8.45 -21.68
C LEU A 84 -11.30 -9.66 -20.83
N LEU A 85 -10.95 -9.66 -19.55
CA LEU A 85 -11.18 -10.79 -18.65
C LEU A 85 -12.67 -10.98 -18.30
N ASN A 86 -13.49 -9.93 -18.43
CA ASN A 86 -14.94 -10.04 -18.28
C ASN A 86 -15.69 -10.44 -19.57
N LYS A 87 -15.03 -10.55 -20.73
CA LYS A 87 -15.68 -11.07 -21.95
C LYS A 87 -16.10 -12.52 -21.71
N LYS A 88 -17.36 -12.84 -22.01
CA LYS A 88 -17.88 -14.22 -21.93
C LYS A 88 -16.99 -15.23 -22.63
N SER A 89 -16.55 -14.97 -23.86
CA SER A 89 -15.67 -15.88 -24.59
C SER A 89 -14.33 -16.13 -23.91
N VAL A 90 -13.79 -15.15 -23.17
CA VAL A 90 -12.56 -15.30 -22.40
C VAL A 90 -12.82 -16.09 -21.12
N LYS A 91 -13.91 -15.79 -20.41
CA LYS A 91 -14.31 -16.54 -19.21
C LYS A 91 -14.61 -18.01 -19.51
N ASP A 92 -15.28 -18.28 -20.63
CA ASP A 92 -15.58 -19.63 -21.12
C ASP A 92 -14.26 -20.38 -21.44
N ALA A 93 -13.31 -19.71 -22.09
CA ALA A 93 -12.01 -20.30 -22.41
C ALA A 93 -11.14 -20.58 -21.18
N LEU A 94 -11.23 -19.75 -20.13
CA LEU A 94 -10.51 -19.93 -18.87
C LEU A 94 -11.22 -20.90 -17.90
N GLY A 95 -12.49 -21.24 -18.14
CA GLY A 95 -13.26 -22.13 -17.29
C GLY A 95 -13.64 -21.54 -15.92
N VAL A 96 -13.72 -20.20 -15.81
CA VAL A 96 -13.96 -19.49 -14.54
C VAL A 96 -15.45 -19.24 -14.25
N GLY A 97 -16.33 -19.64 -15.15
CA GLY A 97 -17.78 -19.45 -15.02
C GLY A 97 -18.20 -17.98 -15.05
N ASP A 98 -19.23 -17.63 -14.28
CA ASP A 98 -19.86 -16.30 -14.31
C ASP A 98 -19.27 -15.29 -13.32
N ILE A 99 -18.10 -15.57 -12.72
CA ILE A 99 -17.42 -14.61 -11.87
C ILE A 99 -17.08 -13.32 -12.62
N GLU A 100 -17.20 -12.18 -11.93
CA GLU A 100 -16.72 -10.89 -12.41
C GLU A 100 -15.25 -10.73 -12.02
N PHE A 101 -14.42 -10.43 -13.01
CA PHE A 101 -13.04 -10.06 -12.77
C PHE A 101 -12.97 -8.59 -12.33
N VAL A 102 -12.26 -8.33 -11.23
CA VAL A 102 -11.88 -7.01 -10.75
C VAL A 102 -10.38 -6.99 -10.48
N SER A 103 -9.72 -5.84 -10.68
CA SER A 103 -8.26 -5.76 -10.52
C SER A 103 -7.80 -5.93 -9.06
N CYS A 104 -8.56 -5.40 -8.10
CA CYS A 104 -8.26 -5.50 -6.67
C CYS A 104 -9.54 -5.68 -5.85
N SER A 105 -9.58 -6.67 -4.95
CA SER A 105 -10.73 -6.94 -4.08
C SER A 105 -10.65 -6.16 -2.77
N LYS A 106 -11.59 -5.24 -2.55
CA LYS A 106 -11.72 -4.53 -1.26
C LYS A 106 -12.05 -5.45 -0.09
N VAL A 107 -12.73 -6.57 -0.35
CA VAL A 107 -13.06 -7.55 0.69
C VAL A 107 -11.79 -8.19 1.24
N VAL A 108 -10.90 -8.65 0.34
CA VAL A 108 -9.62 -9.23 0.74
C VAL A 108 -8.76 -8.18 1.42
N TYR A 109 -8.67 -6.97 0.84
CA TYR A 109 -7.94 -5.84 1.44
C TYR A 109 -8.38 -5.58 2.89
N ASN A 110 -9.69 -5.41 3.13
CA ASN A 110 -10.21 -5.12 4.47
C ASN A 110 -9.95 -6.27 5.46
N ASN A 111 -10.02 -7.52 5.00
CA ASN A 111 -9.75 -8.68 5.85
C ASN A 111 -8.26 -8.81 6.23
N MET A 112 -7.36 -8.15 5.50
CA MET A 112 -5.91 -8.20 5.71
C MET A 112 -5.33 -6.96 6.39
N LEU A 113 -6.15 -6.00 6.84
CA LEU A 113 -5.64 -4.74 7.41
C LEU A 113 -4.76 -4.94 8.66
N GLN A 114 -5.08 -5.94 9.49
CA GLN A 114 -4.26 -6.25 10.67
C GLN A 114 -2.92 -6.91 10.32
N ASP A 115 -2.75 -7.36 9.07
CA ASP A 115 -1.52 -8.00 8.62
C ASP A 115 -0.43 -7.00 8.20
N TRP A 116 -0.84 -5.78 7.81
CA TRP A 116 0.04 -4.80 7.18
C TRP A 116 1.22 -4.38 8.04
N MET A 117 1.02 -4.31 9.36
CA MET A 117 2.02 -3.84 10.31
C MET A 117 2.75 -4.98 11.02
N ASN A 118 2.53 -6.24 10.61
CA ASN A 118 3.30 -7.37 11.10
C ASN A 118 4.76 -7.28 10.61
N ASN A 119 5.71 -7.59 11.48
CA ASN A 119 7.12 -7.58 11.13
C ASN A 119 7.53 -8.91 10.47
N PHE A 120 7.48 -8.97 9.15
CA PHE A 120 7.93 -10.13 8.36
C PHE A 120 9.43 -10.10 8.04
N GLU A 121 10.14 -9.01 8.33
CA GLU A 121 11.57 -8.90 8.04
C GLU A 121 12.41 -9.87 8.87
N VAL A 122 11.88 -10.33 10.02
CA VAL A 122 12.54 -11.30 10.91
C VAL A 122 12.75 -12.67 10.28
N ASP A 123 12.00 -13.00 9.22
CA ASP A 123 12.12 -14.28 8.52
C ASP A 123 13.24 -14.26 7.46
N ILE A 124 13.65 -13.07 7.01
CA ILE A 124 14.67 -12.90 5.95
C ILE A 124 16.00 -13.59 6.32
N PRO A 125 16.56 -13.44 7.53
CA PRO A 125 17.82 -14.12 7.89
C PRO A 125 17.75 -15.64 7.74
N SER A 126 16.66 -16.28 8.19
CA SER A 126 16.50 -17.73 8.08
C SER A 126 16.43 -18.17 6.62
N LEU A 127 15.72 -17.43 5.77
CA LEU A 127 15.63 -17.72 4.34
C LEU A 127 17.01 -17.65 3.67
N LEU A 128 17.82 -16.65 4.03
CA LEU A 128 19.18 -16.50 3.50
C LEU A 128 20.12 -17.63 3.98
N GLU A 129 20.01 -18.06 5.24
CA GLU A 129 20.78 -19.18 5.79
C GLU A 129 20.44 -20.51 5.11
N ASP A 130 19.17 -20.68 4.70
CA ASP A 130 18.70 -21.82 3.92
C ASP A 130 19.08 -21.75 2.42
N GLY A 131 19.75 -20.67 1.99
CA GLY A 131 20.18 -20.47 0.60
C GLY A 131 19.05 -20.09 -0.34
N ILE A 132 18.04 -19.39 0.17
CA ILE A 132 16.98 -18.76 -0.61
C ILE A 132 17.35 -17.28 -0.76
N ASP A 133 18.16 -16.98 -1.78
CA ASP A 133 18.73 -15.65 -2.08
C ASP A 133 18.25 -15.03 -3.40
#